data_AF-A0A9D3M7X1-F1
#
_entry.id   AF-A0A9D3M7X1-F1
#
_cell.length_a   1.000
_cell.length_b   1.000
_cell.length_c   1.000
_cell.angle_alpha   90.00
_cell.angle_beta   90.00
_cell.angle_gamma   90.00
#
_symmetry.space_group_name_H-M   'P 1'
#
loop_
_entity.id
_entity.type
_entity.pdbx_description
1 polymer ?
#
loop_
_entity_poly.entity_id
_entity_poly.type
_entity_poly.pdbx_seq_one_letter_code
_entity_poly.pdbx_strand_id
1 'polypeptide(L)' 'MDGLFGWAQAPPPVAENPYIEIIEQPKQRGMRFRYKIEGRSAGSILGERSNDTAKTYPSIKIHNYSGPIHMRISW' A
#
# COMPACT_ATOMS: atom_id res chain seq x y z
N MET A 1 35.07 -29.12 32.43
CA MET A 1 34.66 -29.33 31.02
C MET A 1 33.20 -28.94 30.98
N ASP A 2 32.92 -27.64 30.92
CA ASP A 2 31.55 -27.11 31.06
C ASP A 2 31.22 -26.31 29.81
N GLY A 3 31.01 -27.06 28.73
CA GLY A 3 30.36 -26.57 27.53
C GLY A 3 28.94 -27.09 27.52
N LEU A 4 27.98 -26.31 27.99
CA LEU A 4 26.57 -26.70 27.95
C LEU A 4 25.68 -25.48 27.64
N PHE A 5 25.22 -25.46 26.38
CA PHE A 5 24.06 -24.74 25.83
C PHE A 5 24.04 -23.21 25.91
N GLY A 6 24.82 -22.57 25.05
CA GLY A 6 24.54 -21.23 24.55
C GLY A 6 23.36 -21.25 23.57
N TRP A 7 22.12 -21.36 24.07
CA TRP A 7 20.98 -20.85 23.32
C TRP A 7 21.08 -19.33 23.35
N ALA A 8 21.82 -18.78 22.39
CA ALA A 8 21.73 -17.35 22.09
C ALA A 8 20.26 -17.10 21.73
N GLN A 9 19.51 -16.55 22.66
CA GLN A 9 18.18 -16.04 22.40
C GLN A 9 18.39 -14.99 21.31
N ALA A 10 18.02 -15.32 20.07
CA ALA A 10 18.05 -14.35 18.99
C ALA A 10 17.31 -13.13 19.52
N PRO A 11 17.87 -11.91 19.36
CA PRO A 11 17.17 -10.72 19.82
C PRO A 11 15.75 -10.79 19.26
N PRO A 12 14.71 -10.52 20.08
CA PRO A 12 13.35 -10.49 19.57
C PRO A 12 13.37 -9.61 18.32
N PRO A 13 12.74 -10.04 17.21
CA PRO A 13 12.77 -9.27 15.98
C PRO A 13 12.39 -7.84 16.34
N VAL A 14 13.34 -6.92 16.13
CA VAL A 14 13.11 -5.51 16.38
C VAL A 14 11.86 -5.21 15.58
N ALA A 15 10.76 -4.89 16.25
CA ALA A 15 9.53 -4.55 15.58
C ALA A 15 9.83 -3.27 14.79
N GLU A 16 10.18 -3.45 13.52
CA GLU A 16 10.53 -2.38 12.61
C GLU A 16 9.40 -1.36 12.62
N ASN A 17 9.74 -0.07 12.55
CA ASN A 17 8.75 0.98 12.53
C ASN A 17 7.72 0.72 11.42
N PRO A 18 6.42 0.97 11.68
CA PRO A 18 5.40 0.79 10.67
C PRO A 18 5.64 1.74 9.51
N TYR A 19 5.54 1.22 8.30
CA TYR A 19 5.70 1.98 7.07
C TYR A 19 4.70 1.56 6.01
N ILE A 20 4.58 2.39 4.98
CA ILE A 20 3.64 2.19 3.88
C ILE A 20 4.44 1.99 2.60
N GLU A 21 4.00 1.04 1.78
CA GLU A 21 4.53 0.77 0.46
C GLU A 21 3.39 0.86 -0.57
N ILE A 22 3.63 1.54 -1.69
CA ILE A 22 2.70 1.53 -2.82
C ILE A 22 2.99 0.28 -3.66
N ILE A 23 2.09 -0.71 -3.59
CA ILE A 23 2.23 -1.98 -4.33
C ILE A 23 1.65 -1.90 -5.74
N GLU A 24 0.83 -0.89 -6.00
CA GLU A 24 0.32 -0.58 -7.33
C GLU A 24 0.15 0.92 -7.50
N GLN A 25 0.95 1.50 -8.39
CA GLN A 25 0.90 2.93 -8.70
C GLN A 25 -0.35 3.27 -9.49
N PRO A 26 -0.88 4.50 -9.37
CA PRO A 26 -1.90 4.99 -10.29
C PRO A 26 -1.32 5.10 -11.71
N LYS A 27 -2.15 4.78 -12.70
CA LYS A 27 -1.79 4.92 -14.10
C LYS A 27 -1.48 6.39 -14.41
N GLN A 28 -0.29 6.66 -14.94
CA GLN A 28 0.18 8.02 -15.19
C GLN A 28 -0.70 8.79 -16.21
N ARG A 29 -1.34 8.06 -17.13
CA ARG A 29 -2.14 8.63 -18.23
C ARG A 29 -3.47 7.89 -18.39
N GLY A 30 -4.43 8.55 -19.01
CA GLY A 30 -5.75 7.99 -19.32
C GLY A 30 -6.87 8.46 -18.38
N MET A 31 -6.53 9.19 -17.32
CA MET A 31 -7.50 9.89 -16.47
C MET A 31 -7.62 11.35 -16.88
N ARG A 32 -8.86 11.87 -16.87
CA ARG A 32 -9.17 13.27 -17.17
C ARG A 32 -9.76 13.93 -15.93
N PHE A 33 -9.10 14.99 -15.45
CA PHE A 33 -9.71 15.87 -14.45
C PHE A 33 -10.93 16.56 -15.06
N ARG A 34 -12.00 16.65 -14.28
CA ARG A 34 -13.28 17.24 -14.71
C ARG A 34 -13.61 18.45 -13.85
N TYR A 35 -14.32 19.42 -14.43
CA TYR A 35 -14.83 20.58 -13.70
C TYR A 35 -16.05 20.22 -12.84
N LYS A 36 -16.36 21.08 -11.86
CA LYS A 36 -17.52 20.88 -10.97
C LYS A 36 -18.84 20.84 -11.76
N ILE A 37 -18.95 21.60 -12.84
CA ILE A 37 -20.18 21.74 -13.64
C ILE A 37 -20.52 20.51 -14.50
N GLU A 38 -19.58 19.58 -14.70
CA GLU A 38 -19.80 18.43 -15.59
C GLU A 38 -20.74 17.35 -15.01
N GLY A 39 -21.11 17.40 -13.72
CA GLY A 39 -21.88 16.33 -13.03
C GLY A 39 -21.09 15.02 -12.90
N ARG A 40 -21.28 14.21 -11.83
CA ARG A 40 -20.30 13.13 -11.53
C ARG A 40 -20.88 11.79 -11.10
N SER A 41 -20.58 10.82 -11.96
CA SER A 41 -19.71 9.70 -11.61
C SER A 41 -18.41 9.89 -12.41
N ALA A 42 -17.39 10.51 -11.80
CA ALA A 42 -16.06 10.52 -12.40
C ALA A 42 -15.52 9.08 -12.30
N GLY A 43 -15.10 8.49 -13.41
CA GLY A 43 -14.55 7.13 -13.41
C GLY A 43 -13.39 6.98 -12.42
N SER A 44 -13.11 5.75 -12.02
CA SER A 44 -12.04 5.44 -11.07
C SER A 44 -10.65 5.66 -11.68
N ILE A 45 -9.70 6.16 -10.89
CA ILE A 45 -8.27 6.12 -11.26
C ILE A 45 -7.84 4.66 -11.27
N LEU A 46 -7.33 4.19 -12.41
CA LEU A 46 -6.85 2.83 -12.58
C LEU A 46 -5.40 2.69 -12.11
N GLY A 47 -5.01 1.45 -11.81
CA GLY A 47 -3.63 1.08 -11.54
C GLY A 47 -2.78 1.04 -12.82
N GLU A 48 -1.46 1.16 -12.65
CA GLU A 48 -0.50 1.14 -13.75
C GLU A 48 -0.56 -0.16 -14.55
N ARG A 49 -0.83 -1.29 -13.88
CA ARG A 49 -0.94 -2.62 -14.50
C ARG A 49 -2.32 -2.90 -15.10
N SER A 50 -3.25 -1.94 -15.02
CA SER A 50 -4.60 -2.11 -15.53
C SER A 50 -4.58 -2.16 -17.06
N ASN A 51 -5.21 -3.20 -17.58
CA ASN A 51 -5.42 -3.42 -19.01
C ASN A 51 -6.93 -3.58 -19.31
N ASP A 52 -7.28 -3.84 -20.57
CA ASP A 52 -8.67 -3.86 -21.03
C ASP A 52 -9.48 -5.04 -20.46
N THR A 53 -8.82 -6.15 -20.13
CA THR A 53 -9.47 -7.37 -19.61
C THR A 53 -9.44 -7.44 -18.08
N ALA A 54 -8.40 -6.90 -17.45
CA ALA A 54 -8.19 -6.90 -16.01
C ALA A 54 -7.97 -5.47 -15.50
N LYS A 55 -9.01 -4.95 -14.84
CA LYS A 55 -8.95 -3.65 -14.17
C LYS A 55 -8.29 -3.80 -12.80
N THR A 56 -7.23 -3.04 -12.58
CA THR A 56 -6.56 -2.92 -11.29
C THR A 56 -6.64 -1.48 -10.80
N TYR A 57 -6.35 -1.26 -9.52
CA TYR A 57 -6.52 0.03 -8.86
C TYR A 57 -5.28 0.36 -8.01
N PRO A 58 -5.04 1.66 -7.76
CA PRO A 58 -3.96 2.09 -6.88
C PRO A 58 -4.12 1.42 -5.52
N SER A 59 -3.06 0.76 -5.06
CA SER A 59 -3.10 -0.08 -3.86
C SER A 59 -1.86 0.16 -3.02
N ILE A 60 -2.06 0.25 -1.71
CA ILE A 60 -0.99 0.39 -0.73
C ILE A 60 -1.00 -0.80 0.23
N LYS A 61 0.18 -1.12 0.76
CA LYS A 61 0.37 -2.11 1.82
C LYS A 61 1.00 -1.42 3.02
N ILE A 62 0.50 -1.75 4.20
CA ILE A 62 1.03 -1.28 5.48
C ILE A 62 1.80 -2.44 6.09
N HIS A 63 3.06 -2.21 6.37
CA HIS A 63 3.95 -3.22 6.95
C HIS A 63 4.15 -2.94 8.43
N ASN A 64 4.44 -4.00 9.19
CA ASN A 64 4.77 -3.94 10.62
C ASN A 64 3.70 -3.25 11.49
N TYR A 65 2.44 -3.32 11.07
CA TYR A 65 1.32 -2.77 11.81
C TYR A 65 0.12 -3.73 11.78
N SER A 66 -0.49 -3.95 12.94
CA SER A 66 -1.75 -4.69 13.08
C SER A 66 -2.66 -3.92 14.02
N GLY A 67 -3.79 -3.46 13.49
CA GLY A 67 -4.75 -2.66 14.24
C GLY A 67 -5.67 -1.82 13.33
N PRO A 68 -6.59 -1.04 13.93
CA PRO A 68 -7.42 -0.09 13.19
C PRO A 68 -6.59 1.07 12.63
N ILE A 69 -6.86 1.47 11.39
CA ILE A 69 -6.12 2.54 10.69
C ILE A 69 -7.10 3.48 10.03
N HIS A 70 -6.76 4.78 10.02
CA HIS A 70 -7.44 5.79 9.22
C HIS A 70 -6.57 6.17 8.02
N MET A 71 -7.04 5.87 6.81
CA MET A 71 -6.35 6.21 5.57
C MET A 71 -7.00 7.43 4.93
N ARG A 72 -6.21 8.48 4.68
CA ARG A 72 -6.65 9.69 3.99
C ARG A 72 -5.95 9.80 2.65
N ILE A 73 -6.71 10.05 1.60
CA ILE A 73 -6.23 10.31 0.25
C ILE A 73 -6.61 11.75 -0.11
N SER A 74 -5.65 12.53 -0.59
CA SER A 74 -5.85 13.91 -1.05
C SER A 74 -5.40 14.06 -2.50
N TRP A 75 -6.08 14.96 -3.21
CA TRP A 75 -5.67 15.44 -4.52
C TRP A 75 -4.77 16.67 -4.40
#